data_AF-A0A8C1XF67-F1
#
_entry.id   AF-A0A8C1XF67-F1
#
_cell.length_a   1.000
_cell.length_b   1.000
_cell.length_c   1.000
_cell.angle_alpha   90.00
_cell.angle_beta   90.00
_cell.angle_gamma   90.00
#
_symmetry.space_group_name_H-M   'P 1'
#
loop_
_entity.id
_entity.type
_entity.pdbx_description
1 polymer ?
#
loop_
_entity_poly.entity_id
_entity_poly.type
_entity_poly.pdbx_seq_one_letter_code
_entity_poly.pdbx_strand_id
1 'polypeptide(L)'
;MSGSQLWAVDVYGRGFSLWAAGGRWRRVADLLLELKRVTGSQHCCWGIGCDHQVYLHVYPSQVPIRHQEETYENQRWNPVDGYTDTLLPTDRWQWTDESGLNPQPLHSFVLPSANWEWEGDWYVDDESCGRESSETGGWEYAVDFPATFTKEKKWNSCVRRRRWLRYRRYKALGSWAKVPLDRARPPPEPFTDISCGGWDMSDSPEKHIYLWAVSQQGKLWFRTGIRQQNPEGTRWEPIQVPQEVAQVSAGPKDLLWVVLWDGQLLARTGINKDCPKGSSWERVLPPNQKGAVHVAVGLTVIWAVTKDNKVWFRRGVNSHNPTGSGWISIGGEMVMLSMGPNDQVWGVGSDDRTVYFRHGVTATEVTGRSWVAVSAQLDGSASTNHSSNDKTHLQRFCCCFFVDFLLYFQ
;
A
#
# COMPACT_ATOMS: atom_id res chain seq x y z
N MET A 1 11.94 1.66 -18.39
CA MET A 1 11.12 2.88 -18.50
C MET A 1 9.80 2.58 -17.81
N SER A 2 9.59 3.09 -16.60
CA SER A 2 8.34 2.92 -15.87
C SER A 2 7.29 3.82 -16.52
N GLY A 3 6.40 3.23 -17.32
CA GLY A 3 5.32 3.98 -17.95
C GLY A 3 4.18 4.21 -16.95
N SER A 4 3.75 5.45 -16.85
CA SER A 4 2.46 5.91 -16.32
C SER A 4 1.28 4.98 -16.66
N GLN A 5 0.51 4.56 -15.65
CA GLN A 5 -0.63 3.64 -15.79
C GLN A 5 -1.90 4.16 -15.12
N LEU A 6 -2.96 4.28 -15.91
CA LEU A 6 -4.31 4.42 -15.40
C LEU A 6 -4.89 3.02 -15.14
N TRP A 7 -5.40 2.79 -13.94
CA TRP A 7 -6.13 1.58 -13.59
C TRP A 7 -7.62 1.86 -13.57
N ALA A 8 -8.42 0.97 -14.13
CA ALA A 8 -9.86 1.07 -14.06
C ALA A 8 -10.48 -0.30 -13.88
N VAL A 9 -11.63 -0.34 -13.23
CA VAL A 9 -12.43 -1.54 -13.07
C VAL A 9 -13.79 -1.29 -13.67
N ASP A 10 -14.21 -2.21 -14.52
CA ASP A 10 -15.52 -2.12 -15.14
C ASP A 10 -16.66 -2.56 -14.22
N VAL A 11 -17.89 -2.32 -14.66
CA VAL A 11 -19.10 -2.71 -13.93
C VAL A 11 -19.22 -4.22 -13.66
N TYR A 12 -18.39 -5.06 -14.29
CA TYR A 12 -18.32 -6.50 -14.10
C TYR A 12 -17.13 -6.93 -13.23
N GLY A 13 -16.40 -5.98 -12.64
CA GLY A 13 -15.25 -6.24 -11.80
C GLY A 13 -13.96 -6.56 -12.55
N ARG A 14 -13.93 -6.42 -13.87
CA ARG A 14 -12.72 -6.70 -14.66
C ARG A 14 -11.75 -5.52 -14.56
N GLY A 15 -10.51 -5.81 -14.15
CA GLY A 15 -9.43 -4.82 -14.11
C GLY A 15 -8.85 -4.53 -15.49
N PHE A 16 -8.59 -3.25 -15.76
CA PHE A 16 -7.94 -2.74 -16.95
C PHE A 16 -6.82 -1.78 -16.59
N SER A 17 -5.76 -1.79 -17.38
CA SER A 17 -4.70 -0.78 -17.35
C SER A 17 -4.58 -0.07 -18.69
N LEU A 18 -4.42 1.24 -18.66
CA LEU A 18 -4.15 2.08 -19.84
C LEU A 18 -2.79 2.76 -19.63
N TRP A 19 -1.87 2.48 -20.54
CA TRP A 19 -0.56 3.09 -20.56
C TRP A 19 -0.63 4.43 -21.28
N ALA A 20 0.05 5.45 -20.74
CA ALA A 20 0.07 6.80 -21.32
C ALA A 20 0.44 6.84 -22.81
N ALA A 21 1.41 6.02 -23.23
CA ALA A 21 1.86 5.95 -24.62
C ALA A 21 1.06 4.98 -25.50
N GLY A 22 0.23 4.11 -24.89
CA GLY A 22 -0.34 2.96 -25.59
C GLY A 22 -1.68 3.23 -26.26
N GLY A 23 -2.44 4.23 -25.80
CA GLY A 23 -3.78 4.56 -26.34
C GLY A 23 -4.81 3.42 -26.28
N ARG A 24 -4.50 2.33 -25.57
CA ARG A 24 -5.29 1.10 -25.52
C ARG A 24 -5.44 0.56 -24.11
N TRP A 25 -6.68 0.21 -23.76
CA TRP A 25 -7.00 -0.50 -22.54
C TRP A 25 -6.57 -1.96 -22.67
N ARG A 26 -5.74 -2.40 -21.73
CA ARG A 26 -5.32 -3.80 -21.57
C ARG A 26 -6.04 -4.40 -20.39
N ARG A 27 -6.74 -5.50 -20.63
CA ARG A 27 -7.30 -6.29 -19.53
C ARG A 27 -6.16 -6.95 -18.76
N VAL A 28 -6.26 -6.95 -17.44
CA VAL A 28 -5.32 -7.65 -16.56
C VAL A 28 -5.41 -9.16 -16.83
N ALA A 29 -4.27 -9.85 -16.77
CA ALA A 29 -4.15 -11.27 -17.13
C ALA A 29 -4.94 -12.23 -16.21
N ASP A 30 -5.24 -11.82 -14.97
CA ASP A 30 -6.03 -12.62 -14.05
C ASP A 30 -7.52 -12.55 -14.43
N LEU A 31 -7.97 -13.55 -15.20
CA LEU A 31 -9.33 -13.60 -15.72
C LEU A 31 -10.39 -13.95 -14.66
N LEU A 32 -9.97 -14.49 -13.52
CA LEU A 32 -10.86 -14.98 -12.46
C LEU A 32 -11.04 -13.98 -11.32
N LEU A 33 -10.08 -13.07 -11.12
CA LEU A 33 -10.19 -12.04 -10.10
C LEU A 33 -11.12 -10.90 -10.54
N GLU A 34 -12.23 -10.76 -9.82
CA GLU A 34 -13.14 -9.62 -9.94
C GLU A 34 -12.86 -8.62 -8.82
N LEU A 35 -12.61 -7.37 -9.18
CA LEU A 35 -12.31 -6.27 -8.26
C LEU A 35 -13.53 -5.34 -8.12
N LYS A 36 -13.69 -4.72 -6.96
CA LYS A 36 -14.71 -3.68 -6.68
C LYS A 36 -14.12 -2.28 -6.67
N ARG A 37 -12.89 -2.17 -6.15
CA ARG A 37 -12.15 -0.92 -5.94
C ARG A 37 -10.67 -1.18 -6.13
N VAL A 38 -9.97 -0.17 -6.63
CA VAL A 38 -8.52 -0.16 -6.76
C VAL A 38 -7.96 1.18 -6.32
N THR A 39 -6.76 1.15 -5.74
CA THR A 39 -5.95 2.31 -5.38
C THR A 39 -4.50 1.95 -5.65
N GLY A 40 -3.66 2.89 -6.05
CA GLY A 40 -2.31 2.57 -6.50
C GLY A 40 -1.28 3.62 -6.14
N SER A 41 -0.04 3.20 -6.24
CA SER A 41 1.16 4.02 -6.14
C SER A 41 2.09 3.67 -7.30
N GLN A 42 3.20 4.39 -7.41
CA GLN A 42 4.20 4.19 -8.47
C GLN A 42 4.73 2.75 -8.58
N HIS A 43 4.68 1.95 -7.50
CA HIS A 43 5.29 0.62 -7.45
C HIS A 43 4.29 -0.53 -7.27
N CYS A 44 3.05 -0.25 -6.90
CA CYS A 44 2.04 -1.28 -6.71
C CYS A 44 0.62 -0.76 -6.84
N CYS A 45 -0.31 -1.66 -7.12
CA CYS A 45 -1.75 -1.42 -7.05
C CYS A 45 -2.36 -2.32 -5.98
N TRP A 46 -3.22 -1.75 -5.13
CA TRP A 46 -4.04 -2.44 -4.15
C TRP A 46 -5.48 -2.49 -4.66
N GLY A 47 -6.19 -3.56 -4.32
CA GLY A 47 -7.59 -3.72 -4.71
C GLY A 47 -8.39 -4.46 -3.66
N ILE A 48 -9.70 -4.21 -3.68
CA ILE A 48 -10.68 -5.03 -2.96
C ILE A 48 -11.36 -5.93 -3.99
N GLY A 49 -11.35 -7.24 -3.76
CA GLY A 49 -12.06 -8.21 -4.57
C GLY A 49 -13.58 -8.17 -4.35
N CYS A 50 -14.34 -8.76 -5.27
CA CYS A 50 -15.77 -9.00 -5.08
C CYS A 50 -16.05 -9.89 -3.86
N ASP A 51 -15.09 -10.71 -3.46
CA ASP A 51 -15.06 -11.50 -2.22
C ASP A 51 -14.73 -10.69 -0.95
N HIS A 52 -14.59 -9.36 -1.08
CA HIS A 52 -14.25 -8.41 -0.01
C HIS A 52 -12.86 -8.58 0.62
N GLN A 53 -11.97 -9.30 -0.06
CA GLN A 53 -10.59 -9.49 0.38
C GLN A 53 -9.68 -8.46 -0.27
N VAL A 54 -8.53 -8.20 0.35
CA VAL A 54 -7.54 -7.27 -0.17
C VAL A 54 -6.53 -8.02 -1.03
N TYR A 55 -6.25 -7.46 -2.20
CA TYR A 55 -5.27 -7.96 -3.15
C TYR A 55 -4.21 -6.90 -3.41
N LEU A 56 -2.99 -7.36 -3.65
CA LEU A 56 -1.83 -6.54 -3.96
C LEU A 56 -1.22 -6.99 -5.28
N HIS A 57 -1.03 -6.05 -6.20
CA HIS A 57 -0.29 -6.23 -7.44
C HIS A 57 0.97 -5.36 -7.40
N VAL A 58 2.11 -5.98 -7.07
CA VAL A 58 3.41 -5.31 -7.15
C VAL A 58 3.88 -5.32 -8.61
N TYR A 59 4.30 -4.18 -9.15
CA TYR A 59 4.72 -4.12 -10.55
C TYR A 59 6.00 -4.95 -10.80
N PRO A 60 6.16 -5.53 -12.01
CA PRO A 60 7.36 -6.26 -12.35
C PRO A 60 8.63 -5.42 -12.15
N SER A 61 9.64 -6.00 -11.50
CA SER A 61 10.95 -5.39 -11.28
C SER A 61 12.04 -6.41 -11.57
N GLN A 62 13.18 -5.93 -12.08
CA GLN A 62 14.38 -6.76 -12.25
C GLN A 62 15.06 -7.08 -10.90
N VAL A 63 14.83 -6.24 -9.90
CA VAL A 63 15.37 -6.42 -8.55
C VAL A 63 14.36 -7.24 -7.74
N PRO A 64 14.70 -8.46 -7.30
CA PRO A 64 13.81 -9.26 -6.47
C PRO A 64 13.62 -8.60 -5.10
N ILE A 65 12.41 -8.69 -4.57
CA ILE A 65 12.12 -8.26 -3.20
C ILE A 65 12.53 -9.38 -2.25
N ARG A 66 13.54 -9.11 -1.43
CA ARG A 66 14.08 -10.02 -0.42
C ARG A 66 13.91 -9.43 0.98
N HIS A 67 13.67 -10.31 1.95
CA HIS A 67 13.68 -9.97 3.36
C HIS A 67 14.62 -10.93 4.09
N GLN A 68 15.54 -10.35 4.86
CA GLN A 68 16.47 -11.10 5.72
C GLN A 68 15.78 -11.42 7.04
N GLU A 69 15.77 -12.71 7.38
CA GLU A 69 15.50 -13.20 8.72
C GLU A 69 16.83 -13.48 9.40
N GLU A 70 16.87 -13.27 10.72
CA GLU A 70 18.05 -13.54 11.52
C GLU A 70 17.70 -14.10 12.88
N THR A 71 18.63 -14.90 13.43
CA THR A 71 18.58 -15.37 14.81
C THR A 71 20.00 -15.61 15.32
N TYR A 72 20.14 -15.70 16.64
CA TYR A 72 21.41 -15.90 17.33
C TYR A 72 21.40 -17.23 18.07
N GLU A 73 22.34 -18.09 17.72
CA GLU A 73 22.66 -19.31 18.46
C GLU A 73 23.55 -18.95 19.65
N ASN A 74 23.20 -19.39 20.85
CA ASN A 74 23.89 -19.10 22.09
C ASN A 74 24.40 -20.38 22.74
N GLN A 75 25.65 -20.36 23.21
CA GLN A 75 26.26 -21.49 23.89
C GLN A 75 27.09 -21.03 25.09
N ARG A 76 27.15 -21.89 26.12
CA ARG A 76 27.94 -21.66 27.34
C ARG A 76 29.08 -22.65 27.43
N TRP A 77 30.24 -22.17 27.86
CA TRP A 77 31.40 -23.01 28.15
C TRP A 77 31.23 -23.73 29.48
N ASN A 78 31.51 -25.03 29.48
CA ASN A 78 31.67 -25.85 30.67
C ASN A 78 33.04 -26.58 30.64
N PRO A 79 33.54 -27.07 31.78
CA PRO A 79 34.83 -27.77 31.82
C PRO A 79 34.88 -29.15 31.14
N VAL A 80 33.73 -29.76 30.85
CA VAL A 80 33.64 -31.16 30.40
C VAL A 80 33.55 -31.25 28.88
N ASP A 81 32.65 -30.48 28.29
CA ASP A 81 32.26 -30.49 26.87
C ASP A 81 32.73 -29.24 26.12
N GLY A 82 33.29 -28.25 26.83
CA GLY A 82 33.56 -26.94 26.26
C GLY A 82 32.28 -26.16 26.02
N TYR A 83 32.15 -25.49 24.87
CA TYR A 83 30.91 -24.76 24.56
C TYR A 83 29.79 -25.71 24.16
N THR A 84 28.68 -25.67 24.91
CA THR A 84 27.50 -26.52 24.76
C THR A 84 26.22 -25.69 24.71
N ASP A 85 25.14 -26.30 24.21
CA ASP A 85 23.76 -25.80 24.25
C ASP A 85 23.07 -26.03 25.61
N THR A 86 23.75 -26.67 26.56
CA THR A 86 23.28 -26.81 27.95
C THR A 86 23.51 -25.52 28.71
N LEU A 87 22.49 -24.67 28.74
CA LEU A 87 22.51 -23.34 29.36
C LEU A 87 22.03 -23.37 30.81
N LEU A 88 22.48 -22.42 31.63
CA LEU A 88 22.03 -22.26 33.01
C LEU A 88 20.59 -21.71 33.05
N PRO A 89 19.81 -21.94 34.12
CA PRO A 89 18.44 -21.42 34.24
C PRO A 89 18.33 -19.89 34.15
N THR A 90 19.40 -19.17 34.47
CA THR A 90 19.48 -17.71 34.39
C THR A 90 20.00 -17.20 33.05
N ASP A 91 20.41 -18.09 32.15
CA ASP A 91 20.88 -17.72 30.83
C ASP A 91 19.72 -17.38 29.89
N ARG A 92 20.06 -16.72 28.80
CA ARG A 92 19.17 -16.61 27.64
C ARG A 92 18.94 -17.99 26.99
N TRP A 93 17.97 -18.08 26.09
CA TRP A 93 17.70 -19.30 25.33
C TRP A 93 18.82 -19.63 24.34
N GLN A 94 18.89 -20.91 23.92
CA GLN A 94 19.82 -21.38 22.90
C GLN A 94 19.67 -20.62 21.58
N TRP A 95 18.45 -20.18 21.25
CA TRP A 95 18.17 -19.41 20.05
C TRP A 95 17.42 -18.16 20.44
N THR A 96 17.94 -16.99 20.09
CA THR A 96 17.33 -15.70 20.45
C THR A 96 17.33 -14.70 19.31
N ASP A 97 16.60 -13.62 19.52
CA ASP A 97 16.82 -12.36 18.81
C ASP A 97 18.18 -11.72 19.19
N GLU A 98 18.52 -10.60 18.55
CA GLU A 98 19.75 -9.84 18.82
C GLU A 98 19.87 -9.41 20.28
N SER A 99 18.74 -9.05 20.92
CA SER A 99 18.70 -8.61 22.30
C SER A 99 19.01 -9.73 23.31
N GLY A 100 18.78 -10.99 22.92
CA GLY A 100 18.90 -12.14 23.80
C GLY A 100 17.70 -12.33 24.73
N LEU A 101 16.64 -11.54 24.58
CA LEU A 101 15.48 -11.54 25.47
C LEU A 101 14.31 -12.37 24.95
N ASN A 102 14.27 -12.66 23.64
CA ASN A 102 13.16 -13.39 23.03
C ASN A 102 13.67 -14.69 22.40
N PRO A 103 13.08 -15.86 22.71
CA PRO A 103 13.45 -17.11 22.04
C PRO A 103 13.03 -17.11 20.57
N GLN A 104 13.95 -17.45 19.67
CA GLN A 104 13.72 -17.53 18.22
C GLN A 104 14.35 -18.78 17.59
N PRO A 105 13.86 -20.00 17.90
CA PRO A 105 14.39 -21.21 17.26
C PRO A 105 14.31 -21.16 15.73
N LEU A 106 15.25 -21.78 15.02
CA LEU A 106 15.29 -21.79 13.55
C LEU A 106 13.96 -22.23 12.89
N HIS A 107 13.22 -23.14 13.53
CA HIS A 107 11.94 -23.68 13.06
C HIS A 107 10.73 -22.81 13.40
N SER A 108 10.87 -21.77 14.24
CA SER A 108 9.77 -20.85 14.57
C SER A 108 9.49 -19.83 13.48
N PHE A 109 10.41 -19.65 12.53
CA PHE A 109 10.26 -18.71 11.43
C PHE A 109 9.32 -19.28 10.37
N VAL A 110 8.22 -18.57 10.16
CA VAL A 110 7.20 -18.90 9.15
C VAL A 110 7.09 -17.79 8.12
N LEU A 111 6.82 -18.17 6.87
CA LEU A 111 6.58 -17.19 5.81
C LEU A 111 5.30 -16.39 6.13
N PRO A 112 5.26 -15.07 5.87
CA PRO A 112 4.11 -14.24 6.19
C PRO A 112 2.84 -14.66 5.44
N SER A 113 3.00 -15.13 4.21
CA SER A 113 1.92 -15.50 3.31
C SER A 113 2.40 -16.52 2.28
N ALA A 114 1.46 -17.09 1.52
CA ALA A 114 1.76 -17.98 0.40
C ALA A 114 2.48 -17.27 -0.76
N ASN A 115 2.58 -15.93 -0.73
CA ASN A 115 3.21 -15.10 -1.75
C ASN A 115 4.72 -14.92 -1.52
N TRP A 116 5.24 -15.54 -0.46
CA TRP A 116 6.67 -15.64 -0.16
C TRP A 116 7.16 -17.07 -0.34
N GLU A 117 8.47 -17.21 -0.50
CA GLU A 117 9.17 -18.48 -0.46
C GLU A 117 10.55 -18.30 0.18
N TRP A 118 11.09 -19.35 0.77
CA TRP A 118 12.48 -19.36 1.24
C TRP A 118 13.41 -19.47 0.03
N GLU A 119 14.41 -18.60 -0.03
CA GLU A 119 15.41 -18.63 -1.09
C GLU A 119 16.49 -19.70 -0.85
N GLY A 120 16.68 -20.09 0.41
CA GLY A 120 17.59 -21.15 0.82
C GLY A 120 17.39 -21.53 2.28
N ASP A 121 18.25 -22.41 2.78
CA ASP A 121 18.31 -22.76 4.19
C ASP A 121 19.13 -21.74 5.00
N TRP A 122 19.08 -21.87 6.32
CA TRP A 122 19.85 -21.04 7.24
C TRP A 122 21.34 -21.19 7.01
N TYR A 123 22.07 -20.08 7.02
CA TYR A 123 23.52 -20.07 6.94
C TYR A 123 24.11 -19.09 7.96
N VAL A 124 25.38 -19.28 8.30
CA VAL A 124 26.09 -18.46 9.28
C VAL A 124 26.48 -17.12 8.65
N ASP A 125 26.23 -16.02 9.35
CA ASP A 125 26.75 -14.70 8.99
C ASP A 125 28.26 -14.66 9.28
N ASP A 126 29.05 -15.04 8.29
CA ASP A 126 30.50 -14.88 8.32
C ASP A 126 30.88 -13.77 7.31
N GLU A 127 31.85 -12.92 7.67
CA GLU A 127 32.31 -11.80 6.82
C GLU A 127 32.84 -12.27 5.45
N SER A 128 33.02 -13.57 5.30
CA SER A 128 33.41 -14.29 4.11
C SER A 128 32.21 -14.65 3.21
N CYS A 129 31.39 -13.65 2.82
CA CYS A 129 30.43 -13.85 1.73
C CYS A 129 31.19 -14.20 0.42
N GLY A 130 31.49 -15.50 0.21
CA GLY A 130 32.12 -16.06 -0.99
C GLY A 130 33.64 -16.30 -0.94
N ARG A 131 34.32 -16.29 0.22
CA ARG A 131 35.71 -16.75 0.37
C ARG A 131 35.84 -17.65 1.60
N GLU A 132 36.96 -18.37 1.71
CA GLU A 132 37.19 -19.35 2.79
C GLU A 132 36.84 -18.76 4.16
N SER A 133 36.10 -19.55 4.93
CA SER A 133 35.58 -19.27 6.26
C SER A 133 36.58 -18.55 7.15
N SER A 134 36.13 -17.54 7.89
CA SER A 134 36.91 -17.01 9.01
C SER A 134 37.24 -18.16 9.95
N GLU A 135 38.44 -18.12 10.53
CA GLU A 135 38.97 -19.17 11.43
C GLU A 135 38.04 -19.46 12.63
N THR A 136 37.07 -18.58 12.90
CA THR A 136 36.13 -18.67 14.02
C THR A 136 34.77 -19.27 13.67
N GLY A 137 34.43 -19.51 12.39
CA GLY A 137 33.15 -20.09 11.98
C GLY A 137 31.92 -19.26 12.40
N GLY A 138 32.08 -17.93 12.42
CA GLY A 138 31.03 -16.95 12.78
C GLY A 138 30.74 -16.82 14.29
N TRP A 139 31.55 -17.42 15.17
CA TRP A 139 31.39 -17.29 16.61
C TRP A 139 31.95 -15.96 17.13
N GLU A 140 31.17 -15.29 17.97
CA GLU A 140 31.59 -14.20 18.83
C GLU A 140 31.58 -14.64 20.29
N TYR A 141 32.47 -14.09 21.12
CA TYR A 141 32.76 -14.53 22.47
C TYR A 141 32.57 -13.42 23.50
N ALA A 142 32.08 -13.75 24.68
CA ALA A 142 31.98 -12.80 25.80
C ALA A 142 32.25 -13.49 27.14
N VAL A 143 32.51 -12.67 28.17
CA VAL A 143 32.68 -13.17 29.55
C VAL A 143 31.38 -13.70 30.15
N ASP A 144 30.25 -13.12 29.75
CA ASP A 144 28.90 -13.58 30.07
C ASP A 144 27.89 -12.95 29.08
N PHE A 145 26.65 -13.43 29.04
CA PHE A 145 25.65 -13.01 28.06
C PHE A 145 25.33 -11.50 28.05
N PRO A 146 25.25 -10.79 29.20
CA PRO A 146 25.02 -9.34 29.20
C PRO A 146 26.22 -8.51 28.72
N ALA A 147 27.40 -9.12 28.60
CA ALA A 147 28.62 -8.42 28.20
C ALA A 147 28.74 -8.25 26.68
N THR A 148 29.65 -7.37 26.26
CA THR A 148 29.95 -7.14 24.84
C THR A 148 30.67 -8.35 24.23
N PHE A 149 30.15 -8.82 23.10
CA PHE A 149 30.74 -9.91 22.32
C PHE A 149 31.88 -9.42 21.43
N THR A 150 32.95 -10.21 21.32
CA THR A 150 34.13 -9.94 20.49
C THR A 150 34.51 -11.17 19.66
N LYS A 151 35.04 -10.98 18.45
CA LYS A 151 35.44 -12.10 17.57
C LYS A 151 36.59 -12.93 18.13
N GLU A 152 37.50 -12.31 18.88
CA GLU A 152 38.62 -12.99 19.50
C GLU A 152 38.19 -13.74 20.77
N LYS A 153 38.46 -15.05 20.81
CA LYS A 153 38.28 -15.85 22.01
C LYS A 153 39.35 -15.50 23.05
N LYS A 154 38.91 -15.06 24.23
CA LYS A 154 39.77 -14.78 25.38
C LYS A 154 39.71 -15.92 26.39
N TRP A 155 40.69 -15.99 27.29
CA TRP A 155 40.76 -17.03 28.32
C TRP A 155 39.53 -17.05 29.26
N ASN A 156 38.87 -15.91 29.43
CA ASN A 156 37.66 -15.73 30.26
C ASN A 156 36.36 -15.71 29.43
N SER A 157 36.39 -16.18 28.18
CA SER A 157 35.20 -16.23 27.33
C SER A 157 34.27 -17.38 27.73
N CYS A 158 33.37 -17.16 28.68
CA CYS A 158 32.48 -18.20 29.20
C CYS A 158 31.24 -18.43 28.34
N VAL A 159 30.91 -17.52 27.42
CA VAL A 159 29.78 -17.67 26.49
C VAL A 159 30.20 -17.33 25.07
N ARG A 160 29.47 -17.87 24.10
CA ARG A 160 29.59 -17.51 22.70
C ARG A 160 28.24 -17.40 22.03
N ARG A 161 28.16 -16.58 20.99
CA ARG A 161 26.98 -16.48 20.12
C ARG A 161 27.37 -16.51 18.65
N ARG A 162 26.46 -16.97 17.80
CA ARG A 162 26.65 -17.01 16.35
C ARG A 162 25.38 -16.56 15.64
N ARG A 163 25.52 -15.61 14.72
CA ARG A 163 24.40 -15.08 13.94
C ARG A 163 24.12 -15.98 12.74
N TRP A 164 22.86 -16.33 12.59
CA TRP A 164 22.34 -17.13 11.49
C TRP A 164 21.39 -16.29 10.67
N LEU A 165 21.50 -16.37 9.35
CA LEU A 165 20.68 -15.63 8.38
C LEU A 165 19.90 -16.59 7.49
N ARG A 166 18.72 -16.16 7.08
CA ARG A 166 17.93 -16.80 6.03
C ARG A 166 17.17 -15.76 5.25
N TYR A 167 17.05 -15.94 3.94
CA TYR A 167 16.33 -15.00 3.08
C TYR A 167 15.03 -15.60 2.60
N ARG A 168 13.97 -14.80 2.66
CA ARG A 168 12.71 -15.06 1.95
C ARG A 168 12.56 -14.08 0.79
N ARG A 169 11.99 -14.56 -0.31
CA ARG A 169 11.77 -13.81 -1.54
C ARG A 169 10.28 -13.69 -1.82
N TYR A 170 9.85 -12.50 -2.24
CA TYR A 170 8.48 -12.27 -2.71
C TYR A 170 8.35 -12.77 -4.14
N LYS A 171 7.42 -13.71 -4.39
CA LYS A 171 7.28 -14.37 -5.70
C LYS A 171 6.10 -13.87 -6.54
N ALA A 172 5.16 -13.11 -5.97
CA ALA A 172 3.97 -12.64 -6.67
C ALA A 172 4.16 -11.28 -7.38
N LEU A 173 5.33 -11.06 -8.00
CA LEU A 173 5.59 -9.87 -8.81
C LEU A 173 4.81 -9.95 -10.14
N GLY A 174 4.17 -8.85 -10.55
CA GLY A 174 3.41 -8.78 -11.81
C GLY A 174 2.10 -9.58 -11.82
N SER A 175 1.62 -10.01 -10.66
CA SER A 175 0.35 -10.73 -10.51
C SER A 175 -0.39 -10.22 -9.28
N TRP A 176 -1.72 -10.41 -9.25
CA TRP A 176 -2.51 -10.09 -8.07
C TRP A 176 -2.32 -11.17 -7.01
N ALA A 177 -1.83 -10.75 -5.85
CA ALA A 177 -1.59 -11.59 -4.71
C ALA A 177 -2.64 -11.31 -3.63
N LYS A 178 -3.32 -12.34 -3.12
CA LYS A 178 -4.23 -12.16 -1.99
C LYS A 178 -3.40 -11.82 -0.74
N VAL A 179 -3.71 -10.68 -0.14
CA VAL A 179 -3.06 -10.24 1.10
C VAL A 179 -3.71 -11.02 2.24
N PRO A 180 -2.92 -11.71 3.09
CA PRO A 180 -3.50 -12.51 4.15
C PRO A 180 -4.26 -11.62 5.13
N LEU A 181 -5.41 -12.11 5.62
CA LEU A 181 -6.03 -11.56 6.81
C LEU A 181 -5.07 -11.75 7.97
N ASP A 182 -4.83 -10.68 8.72
CA ASP A 182 -3.95 -10.79 9.87
C ASP A 182 -4.57 -11.68 10.93
N ARG A 183 -3.70 -12.32 11.73
CA ARG A 183 -4.11 -12.97 12.97
C ARG A 183 -4.44 -11.96 14.09
N ALA A 184 -4.82 -10.72 13.72
CA ALA A 184 -5.26 -9.71 14.65
C ALA A 184 -6.54 -10.18 15.37
N ARG A 185 -6.71 -9.77 16.63
CA ARG A 185 -7.92 -10.05 17.43
C ARG A 185 -8.61 -8.75 17.80
N PRO A 186 -9.86 -8.50 17.37
CA PRO A 186 -10.62 -9.26 16.35
C PRO A 186 -10.05 -9.04 14.93
N PRO A 187 -10.20 -10.01 14.02
CA PRO A 187 -9.78 -9.82 12.63
C PRO A 187 -10.61 -8.71 11.97
N PRO A 188 -10.05 -7.99 10.99
CA PRO A 188 -10.81 -7.01 10.25
C PRO A 188 -11.97 -7.69 9.52
N GLU A 189 -13.13 -7.07 9.60
CA GLU A 189 -14.32 -7.45 8.84
C GLU A 189 -14.12 -7.20 7.33
N PRO A 190 -14.96 -7.80 6.46
CA PRO A 190 -14.92 -7.58 5.02
C PRO A 190 -14.79 -6.10 4.65
N PHE A 191 -13.85 -5.77 3.77
CA PHE A 191 -13.62 -4.39 3.34
C PHE A 191 -14.54 -3.98 2.19
N THR A 192 -14.92 -2.70 2.17
CA THR A 192 -15.79 -2.08 1.16
C THR A 192 -15.12 -0.94 0.41
N ASP A 193 -14.14 -0.27 1.01
CA ASP A 193 -13.36 0.79 0.37
C ASP A 193 -11.89 0.77 0.79
N ILE A 194 -11.01 1.25 -0.08
CA ILE A 194 -9.55 1.24 0.13
C ILE A 194 -8.90 2.47 -0.52
N SER A 195 -7.92 3.06 0.15
CA SER A 195 -7.14 4.16 -0.40
C SER A 195 -5.71 4.11 0.11
N CYS A 196 -4.76 4.30 -0.81
CA CYS A 196 -3.35 4.45 -0.47
C CYS A 196 -2.87 5.88 -0.74
N GLY A 197 -1.94 6.34 0.08
CA GLY A 197 -1.39 7.70 0.04
C GLY A 197 -0.03 7.78 0.74
N GLY A 198 0.42 9.01 0.99
CA GLY A 198 1.52 9.29 1.90
C GLY A 198 2.95 9.15 1.35
N TRP A 199 3.11 8.87 0.06
CA TRP A 199 4.44 8.73 -0.55
C TRP A 199 5.24 10.04 -0.59
N ASP A 200 4.60 11.21 -0.49
CA ASP A 200 5.26 12.52 -0.46
C ASP A 200 5.28 13.16 0.94
N MET A 201 5.17 12.35 2.00
CA MET A 201 5.23 12.80 3.40
C MET A 201 6.64 13.22 3.85
N SER A 202 7.67 12.73 3.18
CA SER A 202 9.07 13.02 3.45
C SER A 202 9.85 13.21 2.16
N ASP A 203 10.91 14.00 2.25
CA ASP A 203 11.91 14.17 1.17
C ASP A 203 12.88 12.98 1.09
N SER A 204 12.60 11.88 1.80
CA SER A 204 13.40 10.66 1.73
C SER A 204 13.30 10.05 0.33
N PRO A 205 14.41 9.48 -0.19
CA PRO A 205 14.37 8.72 -1.44
C PRO A 205 13.47 7.49 -1.30
N GLU A 206 13.37 6.93 -0.09
CA GLU A 206 12.42 5.87 0.23
C GLU A 206 11.01 6.44 0.39
N LYS A 207 10.17 6.16 -0.59
CA LYS A 207 8.76 6.54 -0.63
C LYS A 207 7.94 5.48 0.11
N HIS A 208 7.25 5.92 1.17
CA HIS A 208 6.42 5.06 2.00
C HIS A 208 4.97 5.07 1.51
N ILE A 209 4.31 3.92 1.57
CA ILE A 209 2.88 3.83 1.21
C ILE A 209 2.10 3.61 2.50
N TYR A 210 1.13 4.47 2.76
CA TYR A 210 0.15 4.29 3.82
C TYR A 210 -1.17 3.84 3.20
N LEU A 211 -1.70 2.73 3.70
CA LEU A 211 -2.91 2.11 3.17
C LEU A 211 -4.01 2.13 4.23
N TRP A 212 -5.16 2.65 3.82
CA TRP A 212 -6.36 2.81 4.61
C TRP A 212 -7.47 1.97 3.99
N ALA A 213 -8.29 1.34 4.83
CA ALA A 213 -9.43 0.57 4.38
C ALA A 213 -10.64 0.78 5.28
N VAL A 214 -11.83 0.72 4.68
CA VAL A 214 -13.11 0.83 5.37
C VAL A 214 -13.79 -0.52 5.31
N SER A 215 -14.22 -1.00 6.47
CA SER A 215 -14.98 -2.25 6.60
C SER A 215 -16.48 -2.06 6.33
N GLN A 216 -17.20 -3.16 6.12
CA GLN A 216 -18.65 -3.14 5.90
C GLN A 216 -19.46 -2.51 7.05
N GLN A 217 -18.96 -2.54 8.29
CA GLN A 217 -19.56 -1.83 9.44
C GLN A 217 -19.10 -0.37 9.56
N GLY A 218 -18.38 0.17 8.57
CA GLY A 218 -17.90 1.56 8.59
C GLY A 218 -16.75 1.83 9.55
N LYS A 219 -16.05 0.80 10.04
CA LYS A 219 -14.80 0.97 10.80
C LYS A 219 -13.64 1.26 9.86
N LEU A 220 -12.78 2.19 10.23
CA LEU A 220 -11.56 2.54 9.50
C LEU A 220 -10.36 1.73 10.01
N TRP A 221 -9.54 1.25 9.09
CA TRP A 221 -8.37 0.43 9.38
C TRP A 221 -7.14 0.98 8.66
N PHE A 222 -5.99 0.85 9.32
CA PHE A 222 -4.68 1.24 8.80
C PHE A 222 -3.77 0.03 8.68
N ARG A 223 -3.17 -0.19 7.49
CA ARG A 223 -2.18 -1.26 7.28
C ARG A 223 -0.79 -0.76 7.69
N THR A 224 -0.17 -1.44 8.63
CA THR A 224 1.19 -1.17 9.11
C THR A 224 2.22 -2.06 8.41
N GLY A 225 3.49 -1.66 8.49
CA GLY A 225 4.62 -2.51 8.08
C GLY A 225 4.83 -2.63 6.57
N ILE A 226 4.12 -1.85 5.75
CA ILE A 226 4.35 -1.79 4.30
C ILE A 226 5.72 -1.15 4.08
N ARG A 227 6.64 -1.91 3.49
CA ARG A 227 8.02 -1.50 3.17
C ARG A 227 8.43 -2.11 1.84
N GLN A 228 9.53 -1.63 1.26
CA GLN A 228 10.08 -2.21 0.04
C GLN A 228 10.41 -3.71 0.20
N GLN A 229 10.94 -4.11 1.36
CA GLN A 229 11.24 -5.51 1.71
C GLN A 229 10.03 -6.27 2.27
N ASN A 230 8.88 -5.61 2.43
CA ASN A 230 7.63 -6.23 2.89
C ASN A 230 6.42 -5.53 2.25
N PRO A 231 6.17 -5.74 0.95
CA PRO A 231 5.18 -4.98 0.20
C PRO A 231 3.74 -5.25 0.67
N GLU A 232 3.46 -6.41 1.28
CA GLU A 232 2.13 -6.78 1.81
C GLU A 232 1.79 -6.09 3.14
N GLY A 233 2.77 -5.48 3.79
CA GLY A 233 2.62 -5.02 5.17
C GLY A 233 2.54 -6.17 6.19
N THR A 234 2.23 -5.83 7.43
CA THR A 234 2.31 -6.75 8.57
C THR A 234 0.99 -6.93 9.29
N ARG A 235 0.29 -5.82 9.60
CA ARG A 235 -0.99 -5.89 10.32
C ARG A 235 -1.91 -4.70 10.07
N TRP A 236 -3.21 -4.93 10.16
CA TRP A 236 -4.30 -3.97 10.21
C TRP A 236 -4.50 -3.53 11.65
N GLU A 237 -4.61 -2.22 11.84
CA GLU A 237 -4.93 -1.61 13.12
C GLU A 237 -6.20 -0.75 12.98
N PRO A 238 -7.17 -0.88 13.90
CA PRO A 238 -8.37 -0.08 13.85
C PRO A 238 -8.08 1.37 14.24
N ILE A 239 -8.64 2.31 13.50
CA ILE A 239 -8.57 3.74 13.77
C ILE A 239 -9.95 4.19 14.22
N GLN A 240 -10.01 4.78 15.41
CA GLN A 240 -11.26 5.27 15.97
C GLN A 240 -11.77 6.45 15.13
N VAL A 241 -13.02 6.35 14.71
CA VAL A 241 -13.75 7.39 13.96
C VAL A 241 -15.02 7.71 14.74
N PRO A 242 -15.44 8.99 14.83
CA PRO A 242 -16.65 9.37 15.57
C PRO A 242 -17.95 8.67 15.12
N GLN A 243 -18.02 8.27 13.85
CA GLN A 243 -19.19 7.69 13.19
C GLN A 243 -18.76 6.72 12.08
N GLU A 244 -19.71 5.94 11.56
CA GLU A 244 -19.50 4.95 10.52
C GLU A 244 -19.10 5.58 9.18
N VAL A 245 -17.98 5.11 8.64
CA VAL A 245 -17.38 5.57 7.39
C VAL A 245 -17.97 4.85 6.19
N ALA A 246 -18.31 5.60 5.14
CA ALA A 246 -18.71 5.10 3.83
C ALA A 246 -17.50 4.91 2.90
N GLN A 247 -16.58 5.88 2.88
CA GLN A 247 -15.52 6.00 1.89
C GLN A 247 -14.32 6.76 2.48
N VAL A 248 -13.10 6.39 2.09
CA VAL A 248 -11.84 7.00 2.53
C VAL A 248 -10.99 7.41 1.33
N SER A 249 -10.35 8.58 1.40
CA SER A 249 -9.35 8.99 0.42
C SER A 249 -8.14 9.62 1.11
N ALA A 250 -6.98 9.05 0.83
CA ALA A 250 -5.66 9.54 1.26
C ALA A 250 -4.97 10.24 0.09
N GLY A 251 -4.42 11.42 0.36
CA GLY A 251 -3.58 12.14 -0.59
C GLY A 251 -2.12 11.65 -0.57
N PRO A 252 -1.27 12.17 -1.47
CA PRO A 252 0.16 11.87 -1.48
C PRO A 252 0.90 12.35 -0.23
N LYS A 253 0.39 13.39 0.44
CA LYS A 253 0.96 13.99 1.67
C LYS A 253 0.12 13.64 2.90
N ASP A 254 -0.13 14.64 3.74
CA ASP A 254 -0.70 14.54 5.09
C ASP A 254 -2.23 14.67 5.13
N LEU A 255 -2.87 14.75 3.95
CA LEU A 255 -4.32 14.89 3.85
C LEU A 255 -4.98 13.51 3.77
N LEU A 256 -5.96 13.30 4.65
CA LEU A 256 -6.85 12.14 4.65
C LEU A 256 -8.26 12.60 4.99
N TRP A 257 -9.21 12.29 4.13
CA TRP A 257 -10.63 12.60 4.35
C TRP A 257 -11.47 11.34 4.25
N VAL A 258 -12.57 11.34 5.00
CA VAL A 258 -13.58 10.30 4.96
C VAL A 258 -14.96 10.89 4.74
N VAL A 259 -15.81 10.13 4.04
CA VAL A 259 -17.25 10.39 3.94
C VAL A 259 -17.95 9.43 4.91
N LEU A 260 -18.87 9.93 5.72
CA LEU A 260 -19.69 9.15 6.64
C LEU A 260 -20.97 8.65 5.97
N TRP A 261 -21.65 7.65 6.54
CA TRP A 261 -22.91 7.11 5.97
C TRP A 261 -24.03 8.15 5.84
N ASP A 262 -24.06 9.15 6.73
CA ASP A 262 -25.02 10.26 6.67
C ASP A 262 -24.68 11.30 5.58
N GLY A 263 -23.50 11.21 4.97
CA GLY A 263 -22.98 12.12 3.95
C GLY A 263 -22.22 13.33 4.51
N GLN A 264 -21.93 13.36 5.81
CA GLN A 264 -20.98 14.30 6.40
C GLN A 264 -19.54 13.92 6.06
N LEU A 265 -18.61 14.85 6.23
CA LEU A 265 -17.20 14.67 5.93
C LEU A 265 -16.38 14.88 7.21
N LEU A 266 -15.32 14.08 7.38
CA LEU A 266 -14.30 14.31 8.40
C LEU A 266 -12.93 14.40 7.75
N ALA A 267 -12.12 15.35 8.19
CA ALA A 267 -10.70 15.45 7.89
C ALA A 267 -9.89 14.89 9.06
N ARG A 268 -8.90 14.04 8.79
CA ARG A 268 -7.94 13.58 9.81
C ARG A 268 -6.89 14.66 10.00
N THR A 269 -6.53 14.95 11.25
CA THR A 269 -5.50 15.93 11.60
C THR A 269 -4.33 15.28 12.32
N GLY A 270 -3.17 15.96 12.29
CA GLY A 270 -1.94 15.50 12.94
C GLY A 270 -1.18 14.41 12.18
N ILE A 271 -1.55 14.10 10.93
CA ILE A 271 -0.78 13.19 10.08
C ILE A 271 0.55 13.89 9.74
N ASN A 272 1.67 13.24 10.04
CA ASN A 272 3.01 13.69 9.69
C ASN A 272 3.95 12.46 9.58
N LYS A 273 5.21 12.67 9.22
CA LYS A 273 6.19 11.58 9.05
C LYS A 273 6.37 10.72 10.31
N ASP A 274 6.28 11.35 11.49
CA ASP A 274 6.49 10.71 12.79
C ASP A 274 5.19 10.10 13.34
N CYS A 275 4.04 10.64 12.90
CA CYS A 275 2.70 10.19 13.24
C CYS A 275 1.85 9.95 11.97
N PRO A 276 2.13 8.89 11.19
CA PRO A 276 1.46 8.67 9.90
C PRO A 276 -0.03 8.33 10.02
N LYS A 277 -0.51 7.98 11.21
CA LYS A 277 -1.93 7.68 11.50
C LYS A 277 -2.72 8.94 11.86
N GLY A 278 -2.04 10.05 12.14
CA GLY A 278 -2.63 11.25 12.72
C GLY A 278 -3.19 11.05 14.13
N SER A 279 -3.73 12.11 14.70
CA SER A 279 -4.20 12.15 16.09
C SER A 279 -5.71 12.28 16.20
N SER A 280 -6.32 13.20 15.45
CA SER A 280 -7.70 13.64 15.68
C SER A 280 -8.52 13.75 14.40
N TRP A 281 -9.84 13.96 14.56
CA TRP A 281 -10.77 14.20 13.45
C TRP A 281 -11.42 15.58 13.60
N GLU A 282 -11.56 16.28 12.47
CA GLU A 282 -12.30 17.53 12.38
C GLU A 282 -13.45 17.39 11.40
N ARG A 283 -14.62 17.93 11.77
CA ARG A 283 -15.81 17.85 10.93
C ARG A 283 -15.77 18.91 9.83
N VAL A 284 -16.14 18.50 8.62
CA VAL A 284 -16.33 19.38 7.49
C VAL A 284 -17.78 19.30 7.02
N LEU A 285 -18.42 20.46 6.88
CA LEU A 285 -19.79 20.53 6.34
C LEU A 285 -19.82 20.03 4.89
N PRO A 286 -20.83 19.25 4.50
CA PRO A 286 -20.95 18.76 3.13
C PRO A 286 -21.18 19.92 2.13
N PRO A 287 -20.91 19.70 0.83
CA PRO A 287 -21.07 20.74 -0.19
C PRO A 287 -22.52 21.24 -0.36
N ASN A 288 -23.50 20.37 -0.14
CA ASN A 288 -24.92 20.69 -0.20
C ASN A 288 -25.72 19.91 0.85
N GLN A 289 -27.02 20.19 0.96
CA GLN A 289 -27.92 19.55 1.93
C GLN A 289 -28.12 18.05 1.71
N LYS A 290 -27.81 17.52 0.51
CA LYS A 290 -27.97 16.10 0.19
C LYS A 290 -26.83 15.25 0.75
N GLY A 291 -25.69 15.86 1.07
CA GLY A 291 -24.52 15.17 1.60
C GLY A 291 -23.59 14.62 0.52
N ALA A 292 -22.34 14.36 0.91
CA ALA A 292 -21.32 13.76 0.07
C ALA A 292 -21.50 12.24 -0.04
N VAL A 293 -21.01 11.65 -1.13
CA VAL A 293 -20.90 10.19 -1.33
C VAL A 293 -19.48 9.75 -1.60
N HIS A 294 -18.62 10.67 -2.04
CA HIS A 294 -17.25 10.38 -2.42
C HIS A 294 -16.40 11.62 -2.22
N VAL A 295 -15.17 11.44 -1.73
CA VAL A 295 -14.13 12.46 -1.67
C VAL A 295 -12.87 11.91 -2.34
N ALA A 296 -12.16 12.77 -3.06
CA ALA A 296 -10.87 12.49 -3.68
C ALA A 296 -9.87 13.54 -3.21
N VAL A 297 -8.77 13.09 -2.63
CA VAL A 297 -7.76 13.94 -1.99
C VAL A 297 -6.48 13.96 -2.83
N GLY A 298 -6.01 15.16 -3.16
CA GLY A 298 -4.76 15.41 -3.88
C GLY A 298 -3.64 15.87 -2.94
N LEU A 299 -2.65 16.59 -3.49
CA LEU A 299 -1.55 17.19 -2.74
C LEU A 299 -2.02 18.31 -1.82
N THR A 300 -2.78 19.25 -2.37
CA THR A 300 -3.34 20.40 -1.64
C THR A 300 -4.78 20.70 -2.03
N VAL A 301 -5.40 19.82 -2.83
CA VAL A 301 -6.76 19.97 -3.33
C VAL A 301 -7.64 18.83 -2.87
N ILE A 302 -8.92 19.12 -2.70
CA ILE A 302 -9.92 18.12 -2.36
C ILE A 302 -11.13 18.32 -3.24
N TRP A 303 -11.62 17.22 -3.79
CA TRP A 303 -12.80 17.16 -4.61
C TRP A 303 -13.83 16.25 -3.98
N ALA A 304 -15.11 16.54 -4.17
CA ALA A 304 -16.19 15.73 -3.65
C ALA A 304 -17.29 15.53 -4.69
N VAL A 305 -17.98 14.41 -4.58
CA VAL A 305 -19.24 14.12 -5.27
C VAL A 305 -20.34 14.05 -4.22
N THR A 306 -21.48 14.64 -4.54
CA THR A 306 -22.67 14.66 -3.69
C THR A 306 -23.71 13.63 -4.15
N LYS A 307 -24.71 13.31 -3.31
CA LYS A 307 -25.73 12.28 -3.63
C LYS A 307 -26.51 12.55 -4.92
N ASP A 308 -26.52 13.80 -5.40
CA ASP A 308 -27.09 14.19 -6.70
C ASP A 308 -26.07 14.29 -7.83
N ASN A 309 -24.97 13.54 -7.72
CA ASN A 309 -23.89 13.41 -8.70
C ASN A 309 -23.15 14.72 -9.02
N LYS A 310 -23.42 15.82 -8.31
CA LYS A 310 -22.73 17.10 -8.55
C LYS A 310 -21.32 17.06 -7.98
N VAL A 311 -20.41 17.67 -8.74
CA VAL A 311 -18.98 17.76 -8.43
C VAL A 311 -18.66 19.07 -7.72
N TRP A 312 -17.83 18.98 -6.69
CA TRP A 312 -17.43 20.10 -5.86
C TRP A 312 -15.93 20.12 -5.63
N PHE A 313 -15.37 21.32 -5.57
CA PHE A 313 -13.97 21.58 -5.21
C PHE A 313 -13.92 22.27 -3.84
N ARG A 314 -13.02 21.81 -2.96
CA ARG A 314 -12.77 22.42 -1.65
C ARG A 314 -11.62 23.42 -1.76
N ARG A 315 -11.88 24.69 -1.49
CA ARG A 315 -10.85 25.75 -1.45
C ARG A 315 -10.14 25.80 -0.09
N GLY A 316 -8.90 26.31 -0.10
CA GLY A 316 -8.16 26.68 1.11
C GLY A 316 -7.57 25.53 1.92
N VAL A 317 -7.49 24.33 1.34
CA VAL A 317 -6.89 23.15 1.98
C VAL A 317 -5.36 23.27 1.91
N ASN A 318 -4.69 22.99 3.02
CA ASN A 318 -3.23 22.82 3.10
C ASN A 318 -2.88 22.08 4.41
N SER A 319 -1.59 21.78 4.63
CA SER A 319 -1.12 21.04 5.81
C SER A 319 -1.45 21.69 7.17
N HIS A 320 -1.65 23.02 7.23
CA HIS A 320 -2.05 23.72 8.45
C HIS A 320 -3.57 23.94 8.55
N ASN A 321 -4.28 23.78 7.43
CA ASN A 321 -5.73 23.90 7.34
C ASN A 321 -6.32 22.73 6.55
N PRO A 322 -6.29 21.50 7.11
CA PRO A 322 -6.70 20.29 6.40
C PRO A 322 -8.19 20.27 6.06
N THR A 323 -9.03 21.08 6.73
CA THR A 323 -10.47 21.19 6.51
C THR A 323 -10.85 22.17 5.40
N GLY A 324 -9.94 23.06 4.98
CA GLY A 324 -10.21 24.09 3.98
C GLY A 324 -11.27 25.11 4.42
N SER A 325 -11.67 26.00 3.52
CA SER A 325 -12.50 27.18 3.83
C SER A 325 -13.85 27.25 3.12
N GLY A 326 -14.12 26.40 2.12
CA GLY A 326 -15.42 26.39 1.45
C GLY A 326 -15.49 25.49 0.23
N TRP A 327 -16.71 25.29 -0.27
CA TRP A 327 -16.99 24.49 -1.46
C TRP A 327 -17.30 25.38 -2.66
N ILE A 328 -16.85 24.96 -3.83
CA ILE A 328 -17.12 25.58 -5.12
C ILE A 328 -17.76 24.53 -6.01
N SER A 329 -18.93 24.83 -6.57
CA SER A 329 -19.60 23.93 -7.51
C SER A 329 -18.84 23.89 -8.82
N ILE A 330 -18.55 22.68 -9.32
CA ILE A 330 -17.91 22.46 -10.61
C ILE A 330 -18.92 21.79 -11.53
N GLY A 331 -19.05 22.31 -12.75
CA GLY A 331 -19.95 21.74 -13.76
C GLY A 331 -19.56 20.30 -14.11
N GLY A 332 -20.56 19.45 -14.36
CA GLY A 332 -20.41 18.02 -14.64
C GLY A 332 -21.12 17.16 -13.60
N GLU A 333 -21.45 15.92 -13.99
CA GLU A 333 -22.08 14.92 -13.13
C GLU A 333 -21.26 13.64 -13.13
N MET A 334 -20.81 13.23 -11.95
CA MET A 334 -19.89 12.11 -11.77
C MET A 334 -20.40 11.20 -10.66
N VAL A 335 -20.08 9.92 -10.74
CA VAL A 335 -20.33 8.96 -9.64
C VAL A 335 -19.14 8.80 -8.71
N MET A 336 -17.93 9.08 -9.20
CA MET A 336 -16.71 9.08 -8.39
C MET A 336 -15.61 9.89 -9.06
N LEU A 337 -14.60 10.22 -8.26
CA LEU A 337 -13.42 10.97 -8.69
C LEU A 337 -12.14 10.27 -8.22
N SER A 338 -11.05 10.47 -8.94
CA SER A 338 -9.71 10.07 -8.52
C SER A 338 -8.73 11.19 -8.81
N MET A 339 -7.77 11.37 -7.90
CA MET A 339 -6.65 12.27 -8.12
C MET A 339 -5.47 11.47 -8.68
N GLY A 340 -4.87 11.96 -9.74
CA GLY A 340 -3.56 11.56 -10.22
C GLY A 340 -2.47 12.49 -9.67
N PRO A 341 -1.21 12.27 -10.03
CA PRO A 341 -0.14 13.18 -9.65
C PRO A 341 -0.33 14.56 -10.26
N ASN A 342 0.32 15.55 -9.66
CA ASN A 342 0.16 16.97 -9.99
C ASN A 342 -1.30 17.43 -9.97
N ASP A 343 -2.09 16.85 -9.04
CA ASP A 343 -3.50 17.14 -8.82
C ASP A 343 -4.40 16.96 -10.06
N GLN A 344 -3.98 16.16 -11.04
CA GLN A 344 -4.82 15.85 -12.20
C GLN A 344 -6.09 15.11 -11.76
N VAL A 345 -7.25 15.58 -12.21
CA VAL A 345 -8.54 15.05 -11.74
C VAL A 345 -9.16 14.15 -12.80
N TRP A 346 -9.57 12.97 -12.38
CA TRP A 346 -10.27 11.99 -13.21
C TRP A 346 -11.62 11.68 -12.57
N GLY A 347 -12.59 11.29 -13.39
CA GLY A 347 -13.93 10.96 -12.91
C GLY A 347 -14.61 9.93 -13.79
N VAL A 348 -15.61 9.28 -13.23
CA VAL A 348 -16.53 8.42 -13.98
C VAL A 348 -17.86 9.13 -14.08
N GLY A 349 -18.36 9.34 -15.30
CA GLY A 349 -19.64 10.00 -15.56
C GLY A 349 -20.80 9.24 -14.92
N SER A 350 -21.79 9.97 -14.40
CA SER A 350 -22.96 9.34 -13.76
C SER A 350 -23.81 8.54 -14.73
N ASP A 351 -23.99 9.08 -15.93
CA ASP A 351 -25.00 8.62 -16.88
C ASP A 351 -24.43 7.56 -17.82
N ASP A 352 -23.25 7.82 -18.37
CA ASP A 352 -22.64 6.99 -19.42
C ASP A 352 -21.56 6.03 -18.88
N ARG A 353 -21.11 6.23 -17.64
CA ARG A 353 -20.03 5.48 -17.00
C ARG A 353 -18.70 5.56 -17.78
N THR A 354 -18.52 6.61 -18.57
CA THR A 354 -17.27 6.89 -19.28
C THR A 354 -16.26 7.51 -18.31
N VAL A 355 -14.97 7.24 -18.54
CA VAL A 355 -13.89 7.90 -17.81
C VAL A 355 -13.66 9.28 -18.43
N TYR A 356 -13.63 10.31 -17.59
CA TYR A 356 -13.31 11.68 -17.95
C TYR A 356 -12.04 12.13 -17.23
N PHE A 357 -11.28 13.03 -17.86
CA PHE A 357 -10.26 13.82 -17.19
C PHE A 357 -10.63 15.30 -17.19
N ARG A 358 -10.18 16.03 -16.16
CA ARG A 358 -10.39 17.47 -16.04
C ARG A 358 -9.26 18.19 -16.77
N HIS A 359 -9.56 18.73 -17.94
CA HIS A 359 -8.61 19.46 -18.76
C HIS A 359 -8.27 20.84 -18.16
N GLY A 360 -7.00 21.22 -18.23
CA GLY A 360 -6.51 22.53 -17.82
C GLY A 360 -6.19 22.66 -16.34
N VAL A 361 -6.11 21.55 -15.59
CA VAL A 361 -5.65 21.56 -14.20
C VAL A 361 -4.14 21.81 -14.17
N THR A 362 -3.73 22.89 -13.51
CA THR A 362 -2.32 23.25 -13.31
C THR A 362 -2.09 23.74 -11.88
N ALA A 363 -0.82 23.95 -11.50
CA ALA A 363 -0.48 24.50 -10.18
C ALA A 363 -1.08 25.90 -9.92
N THR A 364 -1.36 26.67 -10.97
CA THR A 364 -2.01 27.99 -10.88
C THR A 364 -3.51 27.95 -11.14
N GLU A 365 -4.01 26.92 -11.84
CA GLU A 365 -5.41 26.71 -12.20
C GLU A 365 -5.89 25.36 -11.66
N VAL A 366 -6.04 25.26 -10.34
CA VAL A 366 -6.30 23.98 -9.65
C VAL A 366 -7.70 23.38 -9.90
N THR A 367 -8.65 24.18 -10.37
CA THR A 367 -10.02 23.72 -10.72
C THR A 367 -10.13 23.19 -12.15
N GLY A 368 -9.15 23.52 -13.01
CA GLY A 368 -9.22 23.26 -14.44
C GLY A 368 -10.45 23.87 -15.12
N ARG A 369 -10.64 23.55 -16.40
CA ARG A 369 -11.60 24.25 -17.28
C ARG A 369 -12.80 23.38 -17.65
N SER A 370 -12.56 22.16 -18.12
CA SER A 370 -13.61 21.32 -18.70
C SER A 370 -13.36 19.83 -18.47
N TRP A 371 -14.41 19.01 -18.60
CA TRP A 371 -14.29 17.57 -18.62
C TRP A 371 -14.11 17.07 -20.06
N VAL A 372 -13.17 16.16 -20.26
CA VAL A 372 -12.88 15.55 -21.55
C VAL A 372 -12.97 14.04 -21.42
N ALA A 373 -13.77 13.41 -22.27
CA ALA A 373 -13.97 11.97 -22.26
C ALA A 373 -12.70 11.25 -22.77
N VAL A 374 -12.32 10.17 -22.08
CA VAL A 374 -11.21 9.31 -22.48
C VAL A 374 -11.72 8.31 -23.50
N SER A 375 -11.28 8.46 -24.75
CA SER A 375 -11.52 7.49 -25.81
C SER A 375 -10.26 6.67 -26.03
N ALA A 376 -10.28 5.39 -25.63
CA ALA A 376 -9.18 4.46 -25.86
C ALA A 376 -9.75 3.11 -26.36
N GLN A 377 -9.04 2.49 -27.30
CA GLN A 377 -9.46 1.22 -27.90
C GLN A 377 -9.20 0.05 -26.95
N LEU A 378 -9.99 -1.02 -27.06
CA LEU A 378 -9.80 -2.24 -26.28
C LEU A 378 -8.85 -3.19 -27.03
N ASP A 379 -7.85 -3.75 -26.35
CA ASP A 379 -7.11 -4.88 -26.91
C ASP A 379 -8.04 -6.12 -26.92
N GLY A 380 -8.67 -6.41 -28.08
CA GLY A 380 -9.58 -7.56 -28.18
C GLY A 380 -10.50 -7.69 -29.42
N SER A 381 -10.59 -6.73 -30.33
CA SER A 381 -11.25 -7.00 -31.63
C SER A 381 -10.24 -7.62 -32.60
N ALA A 382 -10.15 -8.94 -32.60
CA ALA A 382 -9.75 -9.62 -33.84
C ALA A 382 -10.72 -9.17 -34.92
N SER A 383 -10.22 -8.41 -35.89
CA SER A 383 -10.94 -7.98 -37.07
C SER A 383 -11.38 -9.22 -37.86
N THR A 384 -12.59 -9.71 -37.58
CA THR A 384 -13.33 -10.44 -38.60
C THR A 384 -13.91 -9.38 -39.52
N ASN A 385 -13.49 -9.41 -40.78
CA ASN A 385 -13.98 -8.55 -41.84
C ASN A 385 -15.49 -8.74 -41.98
N HIS A 386 -16.28 -7.91 -41.30
CA HIS A 386 -17.66 -7.64 -41.69
C HIS A 386 -17.92 -6.14 -41.60
N SER A 387 -18.12 -5.57 -42.77
CA SER A 387 -18.61 -4.22 -42.97
C SER A 387 -20.06 -4.12 -42.49
N SER A 388 -20.28 -3.52 -41.32
CA SER A 388 -21.57 -2.91 -40.97
C SER A 388 -21.46 -2.08 -39.69
N ASN A 389 -21.55 -0.75 -39.83
CA ASN A 389 -22.18 0.20 -38.90
C ASN A 389 -22.13 -0.05 -37.37
N ASP A 390 -21.00 -0.51 -36.82
CA ASP A 390 -20.90 -0.77 -35.38
C ASP A 390 -20.53 0.47 -34.59
N LYS A 391 -21.49 0.93 -33.78
CA LYS A 391 -21.29 1.83 -32.65
C LYS A 391 -20.11 1.31 -31.84
N THR A 392 -19.11 2.16 -31.59
CA THR A 392 -18.05 1.88 -30.62
C THR A 392 -18.72 1.46 -29.31
N HIS A 393 -18.60 0.18 -28.93
CA HIS A 393 -19.03 -0.30 -27.62
C HIS A 393 -18.13 0.38 -26.58
N LEU A 394 -18.57 1.55 -26.07
CA LEU A 394 -17.91 2.27 -25.00
C LEU A 394 -17.94 1.42 -23.73
N GLN A 395 -16.76 1.06 -23.24
CA GLN A 395 -16.59 0.29 -22.02
C GLN A 395 -17.08 1.11 -20.82
N ARG A 396 -17.96 0.53 -19.99
CA ARG A 396 -18.53 1.19 -18.81
C ARG A 396 -17.73 0.88 -17.56
N PHE A 397 -17.19 1.91 -16.92
CA PHE A 397 -16.37 1.77 -15.72
C PHE A 397 -17.17 2.05 -14.45
N CYS A 398 -16.90 1.29 -13.38
CA CYS A 398 -17.45 1.56 -12.05
C CYS A 398 -16.43 2.15 -11.10
N CYS A 399 -15.14 1.95 -11.37
CA CYS A 399 -14.10 2.76 -10.75
C CYS A 399 -12.90 3.01 -11.65
N CYS A 400 -12.20 4.11 -11.39
CA CYS A 400 -10.91 4.40 -11.97
C CYS A 400 -10.00 4.98 -10.89
N PHE A 401 -8.73 4.61 -10.95
CA PHE A 401 -7.67 5.15 -10.11
C PHE A 401 -6.41 5.38 -10.95
N PHE A 402 -5.68 6.46 -10.65
CA PHE A 402 -4.59 6.91 -11.50
C PHE A 402 -3.22 6.77 -10.80
N VAL A 403 -2.26 6.14 -11.48
CA VAL A 403 -0.86 6.08 -11.03
C VAL A 403 0.04 6.74 -12.08
N ASP A 404 0.67 7.86 -11.71
CA ASP A 404 1.63 8.61 -12.54
C ASP A 404 1.11 9.09 -13.90
N PHE A 405 0.97 10.40 -14.13
CA PHE A 405 0.91 11.02 -15.47
C PHE A 405 1.74 12.30 -15.48
N LEU A 406 2.70 12.37 -16.40
CA LEU A 406 3.22 13.61 -16.94
C LEU A 406 2.95 13.55 -18.44
N LEU A 407 1.95 14.28 -18.92
CA LEU A 407 1.82 14.60 -20.33
C LEU A 407 1.43 16.06 -20.45
N TYR A 408 2.36 16.83 -21.03
CA TYR A 408 2.03 18.04 -21.76
C TYR A 408 1.22 17.59 -22.99
N PHE A 409 -0.11 17.75 -22.95
CA PHE A 409 -0.85 17.91 -24.20
C PHE A 409 -0.59 19.34 -24.66
N GLN A 410 0.22 19.50 -25.71
CA GLN A 410 0.25 20.74 -26.50
C GLN A 410 -1.02 20.88 -27.30
#